data_AF-A0A0J1BEI3-F1
#
_entry.id   AF-A0A0J1BEI3-F1
#
_cell.length_a   1.000
_cell.length_b   1.000
_cell.length_c   1.000
_cell.angle_alpha   90.00
_cell.angle_beta   90.00
_cell.angle_gamma   90.00
#
_symmetry.space_group_name_H-M   'P 1'
#
loop_
_entity.id
_entity.type
_entity.pdbx_description
1 polymer ?
#
loop_
_entity_poly.entity_id
_entity_poly.type
_entity_poly.pdbx_seq_one_letter_code
_entity_poly.pdbx_strand_id
1 'polypeptide(L)'
;MLAIFLLLNAVAATPIPDAGHALLRGTFGDATQCLAVKGGLLRNGSPVVITDCKDVPTQSWVVAHGMSGVVRVAGTRFCLDAGQDPKDGHKVHIQTCNPHLPQQNWLWTDDSRLQLVDLGLCLDNTDGKDMNGNQVQVWRCVHGNTNQIWGPPGHGACGAFPCHKNPGGSRPSHKPRPSHLPGSRSIQQIHVKDF
;
A
#
# COMPACT_ATOMS: atom_id res chain seq x y z
N MET A 1 -23.54 42.86 35.51
CA MET A 1 -22.68 42.15 34.55
C MET A 1 -23.15 40.71 34.50
N LEU A 2 -23.88 40.31 33.46
CA LEU A 2 -24.36 38.94 33.30
C LEU A 2 -23.49 38.27 32.23
N ALA A 3 -22.65 37.31 32.63
CA ALA A 3 -21.78 36.59 31.70
C ALA A 3 -22.60 35.49 31.01
N ILE A 4 -22.83 35.66 29.72
CA ILE A 4 -23.42 34.62 28.86
C ILE A 4 -22.31 33.61 28.54
N PHE A 5 -22.33 32.47 29.22
CA PHE A 5 -21.52 31.32 28.84
C PHE A 5 -22.16 30.67 27.60
N LEU A 6 -21.60 30.96 26.43
CA LEU A 6 -21.88 30.18 25.22
C LEU A 6 -21.30 28.78 25.42
N LEU A 7 -22.19 27.81 25.69
CA LEU A 7 -21.85 26.40 25.65
C LEU A 7 -21.52 26.03 24.20
N LEU A 8 -20.22 25.97 23.86
CA LEU A 8 -19.77 25.29 22.66
C LEU A 8 -20.05 23.80 22.86
N ASN A 9 -21.04 23.28 22.14
CA ASN A 9 -21.22 21.84 22.03
C ASN A 9 -19.96 21.26 21.39
N ALA A 10 -19.14 20.56 22.17
CA ALA A 10 -18.06 19.76 21.64
C ALA A 10 -18.67 18.64 20.81
N VAL A 11 -18.69 18.80 19.49
CA VAL A 11 -18.97 17.67 18.60
C VAL A 11 -17.79 16.72 18.77
N ALA A 12 -18.00 15.64 19.52
CA ALA A 12 -17.05 14.54 19.55
C ALA A 12 -16.88 14.07 18.10
N ALA A 13 -15.68 14.21 17.53
CA ALA A 13 -15.38 13.66 16.23
C ALA A 13 -15.58 12.14 16.33
N THR A 14 -16.67 11.64 15.78
CA THR A 14 -16.87 10.20 15.62
C THR A 14 -15.70 9.69 14.80
N PRO A 15 -14.96 8.65 15.23
CA PRO A 15 -13.93 8.06 14.40
C PRO A 15 -14.59 7.66 13.07
N ILE A 16 -14.10 8.22 11.97
CA ILE A 16 -14.53 7.81 10.63
C ILE A 16 -14.26 6.31 10.55
N PRO A 17 -15.24 5.46 10.22
CA PRO A 17 -14.97 4.04 10.01
C PRO A 17 -13.99 3.90 8.85
N ASP A 18 -12.70 3.71 9.19
CA ASP A 18 -11.63 3.41 8.24
C ASP A 18 -11.78 1.94 7.82
N ALA A 19 -12.71 1.68 6.91
CA ALA A 19 -12.72 0.43 6.16
C ALA A 19 -11.48 0.41 5.26
N GLY A 20 -10.41 -0.26 5.72
CA GLY A 20 -9.19 -0.50 4.95
C GLY A 20 -8.09 0.54 5.17
N HIS A 21 -7.17 0.25 6.08
CA HIS A 21 -5.84 0.87 6.10
C HIS A 21 -4.84 -0.12 5.50
N ALA A 22 -3.93 0.38 4.67
CA ALA A 22 -2.85 -0.39 4.08
C ALA A 22 -1.51 0.03 4.68
N LEU A 23 -0.66 -0.94 4.99
CA LEU A 23 0.77 -0.69 5.10
C LEU A 23 1.32 -0.57 3.69
N LEU A 24 1.52 0.66 3.22
CA LEU A 24 2.12 0.88 1.91
C LEU A 24 3.61 0.55 1.98
N ARG A 25 3.97 -0.58 1.37
CA ARG A 25 5.35 -1.02 1.20
C ARG A 25 5.85 -0.61 -0.16
N GLY A 26 7.05 -0.06 -0.18
CA GLY A 26 7.79 0.09 -1.42
C GLY A 26 8.36 -1.24 -1.86
N THR A 27 8.42 -1.47 -3.17
CA THR A 27 9.18 -2.58 -3.75
C THR A 27 10.49 -2.05 -4.28
N PHE A 28 11.49 -1.89 -3.40
CA PHE A 28 12.81 -1.40 -3.78
C PHE A 28 13.82 -2.54 -3.66
N GLY A 29 14.20 -3.11 -4.81
CA GLY A 29 15.02 -4.33 -4.84
C GLY A 29 14.40 -5.46 -4.00
N ASP A 30 15.21 -6.07 -3.13
CA ASP A 30 14.80 -7.14 -2.21
C ASP A 30 14.26 -6.60 -0.86
N ALA A 31 14.37 -5.29 -0.61
CA ALA A 31 13.95 -4.68 0.63
C ALA A 31 12.45 -4.34 0.60
N THR A 32 11.75 -4.72 1.67
CA THR A 32 10.35 -4.31 1.89
C THR A 32 10.30 -3.30 3.04
N GLN A 33 10.36 -2.02 2.70
CA GLN A 33 10.23 -0.92 3.67
C GLN A 33 8.86 -0.27 3.56
N CYS A 34 8.35 0.20 4.70
CA CYS A 34 7.05 0.83 4.80
C CYS A 34 7.16 2.36 4.68
N LEU A 35 6.19 2.96 3.99
CA LEU A 35 5.97 4.39 3.97
C LEU A 35 5.53 4.85 5.38
N ALA A 36 6.25 5.79 5.97
CA ALA A 36 6.12 6.14 7.38
C ALA A 36 6.25 7.64 7.62
N VAL A 37 5.54 8.15 8.63
CA VAL A 37 5.83 9.49 9.19
C VAL A 37 7.13 9.42 9.99
N LYS A 38 8.12 10.26 9.67
CA LYS A 38 9.45 10.24 10.30
C LYS A 38 9.34 10.40 11.81
N GLY A 39 9.84 9.40 12.55
CA GLY A 39 9.80 9.35 14.01
C GLY A 39 8.38 9.29 14.60
N GLY A 40 7.35 9.02 13.81
CA GLY A 40 5.94 9.00 14.26
C GLY A 40 5.39 10.37 14.68
N LEU A 41 6.02 11.45 14.24
CA LEU A 41 5.76 12.80 14.73
C LEU A 41 4.59 13.45 13.98
N LEU A 42 3.39 13.44 14.55
CA LEU A 42 2.16 13.90 13.89
C LEU A 42 1.95 15.42 13.99
N ARG A 43 2.53 16.18 13.05
CA ARG A 43 2.30 17.61 12.85
C ARG A 43 2.46 17.98 11.37
N ASN A 44 1.92 19.14 10.99
CA ASN A 44 2.15 19.73 9.67
C ASN A 44 3.65 19.83 9.36
N GLY A 45 4.04 19.44 8.15
CA GLY A 45 5.44 19.47 7.70
C GLY A 45 6.27 18.27 8.14
N SER A 46 5.73 17.31 8.89
CA SER A 46 6.51 16.12 9.28
C SER A 46 6.89 15.28 8.06
N PRO A 47 8.18 14.94 7.87
CA PRO A 47 8.64 14.19 6.70
C PRO A 47 7.99 12.82 6.57
N VAL A 48 7.76 12.39 5.33
CA VAL A 48 7.41 11.00 5.02
C VAL A 48 8.64 10.29 4.49
N VAL A 49 8.97 9.15 5.10
CA VAL A 49 10.19 8.39 4.84
C VAL A 49 9.85 6.93 4.55
N ILE A 50 10.82 6.19 4.04
CA ILE A 50 10.80 4.73 4.09
C ILE A 50 11.55 4.25 5.32
N THR A 51 11.01 3.24 6.00
CA THR A 51 11.67 2.61 7.14
C THR A 51 11.18 1.18 7.33
N ASP A 52 11.87 0.38 8.16
CA ASP A 52 11.39 -0.94 8.58
C ASP A 52 9.91 -0.93 8.96
N CYS A 53 9.20 -1.91 8.43
CA CYS A 53 7.78 -2.09 8.71
C CYS A 53 7.53 -2.46 10.16
N LYS A 54 6.64 -1.71 10.80
CA LYS A 54 6.15 -1.87 12.16
C LYS A 54 4.63 -1.75 12.12
N ASP A 55 3.95 -2.52 12.96
CA ASP A 55 2.50 -2.47 13.09
C ASP A 55 2.08 -1.27 13.96
N VAL A 56 2.23 -0.07 13.41
CA VAL A 56 1.92 1.20 14.09
C VAL A 56 1.09 2.12 13.21
N PRO A 57 0.21 2.96 13.78
CA PRO A 57 -0.66 3.85 13.00
C PRO A 57 0.10 4.82 12.08
N THR A 58 1.30 5.24 12.45
CA THR A 58 2.15 6.16 11.67
C THR A 58 2.81 5.54 10.45
N GLN A 59 2.59 4.25 10.20
CA GLN A 59 2.94 3.53 8.96
C GLN A 59 1.70 3.02 8.20
N SER A 60 0.51 3.28 8.73
CA SER A 60 -0.75 2.81 8.17
C SER A 60 -1.45 3.95 7.45
N TRP A 61 -1.85 3.72 6.20
CA TRP A 61 -2.44 4.73 5.34
C TRP A 61 -3.82 4.29 4.84
N VAL A 62 -4.79 5.18 4.94
CA VAL A 62 -6.13 5.00 4.38
C VAL A 62 -6.09 5.53 2.96
N VAL A 63 -6.27 4.62 2.01
CA VAL A 63 -6.19 4.88 0.57
C VAL A 63 -7.15 3.94 -0.16
N ALA A 64 -7.85 4.46 -1.17
CA ALA A 64 -8.75 3.68 -2.01
C ALA A 64 -8.08 3.40 -3.37
N HIS A 65 -7.95 2.12 -3.71
CA HIS A 65 -7.41 1.71 -5.00
C HIS A 65 -8.35 2.12 -6.16
N GLY A 66 -7.79 2.62 -7.26
CA GLY A 66 -8.55 3.04 -8.45
C GLY A 66 -9.40 4.31 -8.25
N MET A 67 -9.31 4.97 -7.09
CA MET A 67 -10.01 6.23 -6.81
C MET A 67 -9.01 7.31 -6.42
N SER A 68 -9.26 8.53 -6.89
CA SER A 68 -8.48 9.70 -6.47
C SER A 68 -9.00 10.26 -5.15
N GLY A 69 -8.09 10.70 -4.29
CA GLY A 69 -8.44 11.47 -3.10
C GLY A 69 -7.24 11.64 -2.18
N VAL A 70 -7.53 12.01 -0.93
CA VAL A 70 -6.48 12.14 0.08
C VAL A 70 -5.98 10.78 0.55
N VAL A 71 -4.67 10.66 0.77
CA VAL A 71 -4.03 9.50 1.41
C VAL A 71 -3.77 9.86 2.86
N ARG A 72 -4.58 9.33 3.77
CA ARG A 72 -4.62 9.75 5.18
C ARG A 72 -3.82 8.83 6.08
N VAL A 73 -3.04 9.37 7.02
CA VAL A 73 -2.46 8.57 8.11
C VAL A 73 -3.60 8.06 9.00
N ALA A 74 -3.72 6.74 9.13
CA ALA A 74 -4.86 6.07 9.76
C ALA A 74 -5.15 6.61 11.18
N GLY A 75 -6.43 6.87 11.47
CA GLY A 75 -6.84 7.42 12.77
C GLY A 75 -6.42 8.87 13.04
N THR A 76 -5.93 9.63 12.04
CA THR A 76 -5.50 11.02 12.22
C THR A 76 -6.15 11.98 11.22
N ARG A 77 -5.90 13.28 11.38
CA ARG A 77 -6.31 14.34 10.43
C ARG A 77 -5.21 14.74 9.43
N PHE A 78 -4.14 13.94 9.32
CA PHE A 78 -2.98 14.24 8.49
C PHE A 78 -2.97 13.38 7.23
N CYS A 79 -2.63 14.01 6.11
CA CYS A 79 -2.62 13.42 4.79
C CYS A 79 -1.26 13.61 4.11
N LEU A 80 -0.94 12.71 3.18
CA LEU A 80 0.23 12.78 2.31
C LEU A 80 0.17 14.03 1.43
N ASP A 81 1.21 14.85 1.47
CA ASP A 81 1.26 16.15 0.81
C ASP A 81 2.60 16.34 0.07
N ALA A 82 2.51 16.73 -1.20
CA ALA A 82 3.67 16.92 -2.08
C ALA A 82 4.29 18.33 -2.03
N GLY A 83 3.76 19.22 -1.20
CA GLY A 83 4.12 20.64 -1.16
C GLY A 83 3.36 21.47 -2.20
N GLN A 84 3.41 22.80 -2.05
CA GLN A 84 2.88 23.72 -3.05
C GLN A 84 3.67 23.58 -4.35
N ASP A 85 2.97 23.64 -5.49
CA ASP A 85 3.55 23.58 -6.84
C ASP A 85 4.61 22.47 -7.00
N PRO A 86 4.23 21.19 -6.80
CA PRO A 86 5.17 20.09 -6.77
C PRO A 86 5.87 19.92 -8.13
N LYS A 87 7.16 19.62 -8.07
CA LYS A 87 8.02 19.28 -9.22
C LYS A 87 8.99 18.18 -8.83
N ASP A 88 9.65 17.59 -9.83
CA ASP A 88 10.67 16.57 -9.63
C ASP A 88 11.64 16.93 -8.49
N GLY A 89 11.74 16.03 -7.51
CA GLY A 89 12.63 16.15 -6.37
C GLY A 89 12.01 16.81 -5.13
N HIS A 90 10.80 17.38 -5.23
CA HIS A 90 10.10 17.93 -4.06
C HIS A 90 9.82 16.84 -3.03
N LYS A 91 10.10 17.17 -1.76
CA LYS A 91 9.98 16.23 -0.65
C LYS A 91 8.56 16.15 -0.12
N VAL A 92 8.12 14.93 0.13
CA VAL A 92 6.79 14.65 0.65
C VAL A 92 6.80 14.70 2.17
N HIS A 93 5.71 15.21 2.72
CA HIS A 93 5.48 15.35 4.15
C HIS A 93 4.00 15.06 4.44
N ILE A 94 3.64 15.09 5.71
CA ILE A 94 2.24 15.12 6.12
C ILE A 94 1.77 16.54 6.40
N GLN A 95 0.54 16.83 5.97
CA GLN A 95 -0.13 18.10 6.19
C GLN A 95 -1.58 17.83 6.62
N THR A 96 -2.23 18.78 7.27
CA THR A 96 -3.67 18.67 7.57
C THR A 96 -4.43 18.39 6.28
N CYS A 97 -5.29 17.39 6.30
CA CYS A 97 -6.04 16.95 5.13
C CYS A 97 -6.91 18.08 4.57
N ASN A 98 -6.81 18.32 3.26
CA ASN A 98 -7.67 19.21 2.51
C ASN A 98 -7.94 18.58 1.13
N PRO A 99 -9.15 18.03 0.88
CA PRO A 99 -9.46 17.31 -0.36
C PRO A 99 -9.57 18.22 -1.59
N HIS A 100 -9.47 19.54 -1.43
CA HIS A 100 -9.49 20.51 -2.52
C HIS A 100 -8.10 20.90 -3.00
N LEU A 101 -7.03 20.36 -2.40
CA LEU A 101 -5.65 20.67 -2.78
C LEU A 101 -5.11 19.66 -3.80
N PRO A 102 -4.61 20.10 -4.97
CA PRO A 102 -4.05 19.19 -5.97
C PRO A 102 -2.85 18.40 -5.43
N GLN A 103 -2.01 18.99 -4.56
CA GLN A 103 -0.87 18.34 -3.91
C GLN A 103 -1.23 17.28 -2.85
N GLN A 104 -2.53 17.09 -2.57
CA GLN A 104 -3.06 16.03 -1.72
C GLN A 104 -4.04 15.11 -2.45
N ASN A 105 -4.24 15.30 -3.76
CA ASN A 105 -5.14 14.47 -4.55
C ASN A 105 -4.35 13.37 -5.26
N TRP A 106 -4.30 12.20 -4.65
CA TRP A 106 -3.55 11.04 -5.13
C TRP A 106 -4.50 9.99 -5.71
N LEU A 107 -4.16 9.46 -6.88
CA LEU A 107 -4.72 8.26 -7.45
C LEU A 107 -3.77 7.10 -7.17
N TRP A 108 -4.28 6.04 -6.52
CA TRP A 108 -3.57 4.77 -6.47
C TRP A 108 -3.94 3.94 -7.70
N THR A 109 -3.01 3.86 -8.65
CA THR A 109 -3.21 3.27 -9.97
C THR A 109 -3.14 1.74 -9.94
N ASP A 110 -3.71 1.10 -10.96
CA ASP A 110 -3.65 -0.36 -11.15
C ASP A 110 -2.23 -0.90 -11.30
N ASP A 111 -1.26 -0.05 -11.66
CA ASP A 111 0.16 -0.40 -11.68
C ASP A 111 0.90 -0.08 -10.38
N SER A 112 0.16 0.05 -9.28
CA SER A 112 0.66 0.25 -7.93
C SER A 112 1.46 1.54 -7.73
N ARG A 113 1.14 2.63 -8.45
CA ARG A 113 1.74 3.95 -8.22
C ARG A 113 0.78 4.85 -7.46
N LEU A 114 1.33 5.72 -6.62
CA LEU A 114 0.59 6.85 -6.06
C LEU A 114 0.87 8.08 -6.91
N GLN A 115 -0.04 8.40 -7.82
CA GLN A 115 0.07 9.50 -8.76
C GLN A 115 -0.69 10.73 -8.25
N LEU A 116 -0.07 11.91 -8.28
CA LEU A 116 -0.78 13.18 -8.16
C LEU A 116 -1.63 13.40 -9.41
N VAL A 117 -2.94 13.50 -9.22
CA VAL A 117 -3.92 13.68 -10.29
C VAL A 117 -3.61 14.97 -11.05
N ASP A 118 -3.67 14.90 -12.38
CA ASP A 118 -3.41 16.00 -13.32
C ASP A 118 -2.00 16.62 -13.31
N LEU A 119 -1.08 16.14 -12.46
CA LEU A 119 0.30 16.65 -12.37
C LEU A 119 1.34 15.72 -13.00
N GLY A 120 1.00 14.46 -13.26
CA GLY A 120 1.93 13.50 -13.88
C GLY A 120 3.13 13.13 -12.99
N LEU A 121 3.05 13.42 -11.70
CA LEU A 121 4.06 13.12 -10.69
C LEU A 121 3.62 11.92 -9.84
N CYS A 122 4.56 11.09 -9.45
CA CYS A 122 4.36 9.88 -8.65
C CYS A 122 5.18 9.96 -7.37
N LEU A 123 4.68 9.37 -6.28
CA LEU A 123 5.44 9.14 -5.06
C LEU A 123 6.64 8.24 -5.36
N ASP A 124 7.82 8.68 -4.97
CA ASP A 124 9.10 8.13 -5.43
C ASP A 124 10.06 7.96 -4.25
N ASN A 125 10.66 6.78 -4.14
CA ASN A 125 11.80 6.57 -3.27
C ASN A 125 13.01 7.31 -3.81
N THR A 126 13.35 8.42 -3.16
CA THR A 126 14.41 9.33 -3.58
C THR A 126 15.69 8.58 -3.95
N ASP A 127 16.13 8.76 -5.19
CA ASP A 127 17.35 8.18 -5.76
C ASP A 127 17.42 6.63 -5.69
N GLY A 128 16.31 5.94 -5.41
CA GLY A 128 16.30 4.50 -5.16
C GLY A 128 17.14 4.06 -3.95
N LYS A 129 17.29 4.95 -2.95
CA LYS A 129 18.11 4.67 -1.76
C LYS A 129 17.31 3.89 -0.72
N ASP A 130 17.60 2.61 -0.59
CA ASP A 130 16.88 1.67 0.28
C ASP A 130 17.43 1.69 1.70
N MET A 131 17.43 2.88 2.30
CA MET A 131 17.93 3.11 3.66
C MET A 131 16.84 3.70 4.55
N ASN A 132 16.79 3.22 5.79
CA ASN A 132 15.87 3.72 6.80
C ASN A 132 16.02 5.25 6.96
N GLY A 133 14.90 5.95 6.88
CA GLY A 133 14.85 7.40 6.99
C GLY A 133 15.09 8.15 5.68
N ASN A 134 15.27 7.46 4.54
CA ASN A 134 15.26 8.12 3.24
C ASN A 134 13.90 8.80 3.05
N GLN A 135 13.90 10.13 2.88
CA GLN A 135 12.68 10.89 2.68
C GLN A 135 12.20 10.69 1.24
N VAL A 136 10.94 10.31 1.07
CA VAL A 136 10.36 10.14 -0.26
C VAL A 136 10.15 11.51 -0.93
N GLN A 137 10.09 11.49 -2.24
CA GLN A 137 9.87 12.66 -3.06
C GLN A 137 8.71 12.42 -4.02
N VAL A 138 8.37 13.45 -4.78
CA VAL A 138 7.64 13.29 -6.02
C VAL A 138 8.60 13.38 -7.20
N TRP A 139 8.32 12.60 -8.22
CA TRP A 139 9.06 12.57 -9.47
C TRP A 139 8.10 12.24 -10.60
N ARG A 140 8.38 12.71 -11.82
CA ARG A 140 7.60 12.33 -13.01
C ARG A 140 7.34 10.83 -13.02
N CYS A 141 6.11 10.46 -13.29
CA CYS A 141 5.71 9.06 -13.35
C CYS A 141 6.45 8.35 -14.49
N VAL A 142 7.18 7.28 -14.17
CA VAL A 142 7.94 6.47 -15.14
C VAL A 142 7.45 5.03 -15.07
N HIS A 143 6.96 4.51 -16.19
CA HIS A 143 6.52 3.12 -16.28
C HIS A 143 7.69 2.15 -16.03
N GLY A 144 7.48 1.14 -15.17
CA GLY A 144 8.52 0.16 -14.81
C GLY A 144 9.58 0.67 -13.82
N ASN A 145 9.48 1.91 -13.33
CA ASN A 145 10.37 2.40 -12.27
C ASN A 145 9.92 1.85 -10.90
N THR A 146 10.70 0.91 -10.35
CA THR A 146 10.42 0.25 -9.07
C THR A 146 10.40 1.22 -7.88
N ASN A 147 11.07 2.37 -7.98
CA ASN A 147 11.06 3.40 -6.93
C ASN A 147 9.68 4.04 -6.74
N GLN A 148 8.76 3.86 -7.69
CA GLN A 148 7.43 4.46 -7.69
C GLN A 148 6.33 3.46 -7.38
N ILE A 149 6.68 2.23 -7.02
CA ILE A 149 5.74 1.14 -6.80
C ILE A 149 5.49 0.94 -5.31
N TRP A 150 4.22 1.01 -4.93
CA TRP A 150 3.71 0.97 -3.57
C TRP A 150 2.52 0.01 -3.47
N GLY A 151 2.59 -0.93 -2.53
CA GLY A 151 1.59 -1.99 -2.38
C GLY A 151 1.36 -2.42 -0.94
N PRO A 152 0.22 -3.07 -0.62
CA PRO A 152 0.00 -3.68 0.67
C PRO A 152 0.95 -4.89 0.86
N PRO A 153 1.15 -5.37 2.10
CA PRO A 153 1.94 -6.58 2.37
C PRO A 153 1.46 -7.77 1.53
N GLY A 154 2.37 -8.52 0.92
CA GLY A 154 2.03 -9.70 0.11
C GLY A 154 1.65 -9.41 -1.35
N HIS A 155 1.51 -8.13 -1.72
CA HIS A 155 1.33 -7.69 -3.10
C HIS A 155 2.55 -6.88 -3.54
N GLY A 156 3.72 -7.54 -3.57
CA GLY A 156 4.84 -7.03 -4.38
C GLY A 156 4.41 -6.94 -5.84
N ALA A 157 5.17 -6.23 -6.69
CA ALA A 157 4.89 -5.87 -8.09
C ALA A 157 4.36 -6.99 -9.03
N CYS A 158 4.26 -8.25 -8.59
CA CYS A 158 3.54 -9.33 -9.26
C CYS A 158 2.03 -9.39 -8.98
N GLY A 159 1.45 -8.46 -8.20
CA GLY A 159 0.03 -8.47 -7.86
C GLY A 159 -0.88 -7.68 -8.79
N ALA A 160 -0.33 -6.77 -9.59
CA ALA A 160 -1.11 -5.76 -10.34
C ALA A 160 -0.96 -5.89 -11.88
N PHE A 161 0.10 -6.58 -12.33
CA PHE A 161 0.17 -7.20 -13.65
C PHE A 161 0.54 -8.67 -13.49
N PRO A 162 0.05 -9.59 -14.35
CA PRO A 162 0.62 -10.92 -14.39
C PRO A 162 2.11 -10.75 -14.70
N CYS A 163 2.96 -11.03 -13.71
CA CYS A 163 4.35 -11.35 -13.97
C CYS A 163 4.31 -12.35 -15.12
N HIS A 164 4.76 -11.93 -16.31
CA HIS A 164 4.88 -12.81 -17.46
C HIS A 164 5.62 -14.04 -16.93
N LYS A 165 4.90 -15.15 -16.83
CA LYS A 165 5.55 -16.43 -16.64
C LYS A 165 6.49 -16.52 -17.82
N ASN A 166 7.79 -16.44 -17.56
CA ASN A 166 8.78 -16.87 -18.51
C ASN A 166 8.34 -18.27 -18.98
N PRO A 167 8.08 -18.52 -20.27
CA PRO A 167 7.45 -19.76 -20.74
C PRO A 167 8.43 -20.96 -20.71
N GLY A 168 9.31 -21.03 -19.71
CA GLY A 168 10.38 -22.03 -19.63
C GLY A 168 10.72 -22.55 -18.23
N GLY A 169 9.96 -22.22 -17.19
CA GLY A 169 10.24 -22.72 -15.83
C GLY A 169 9.22 -23.75 -15.36
N SER A 170 9.52 -25.04 -15.51
CA SER A 170 8.70 -26.14 -14.99
C SER A 170 8.65 -26.12 -13.46
N ARG A 171 7.44 -25.97 -12.90
CA ARG A 171 7.17 -26.06 -11.45
C ARG A 171 7.16 -27.53 -11.02
N PRO A 172 7.83 -27.93 -9.92
CA PRO A 172 7.73 -29.30 -9.41
C PRO A 172 6.31 -29.57 -8.88
N SER A 173 5.67 -30.62 -9.39
CA SER A 173 4.34 -31.05 -8.94
C SER A 173 4.41 -31.63 -7.52
N HIS A 174 3.81 -30.95 -6.55
CA HIS A 174 3.47 -31.58 -5.26
C HIS A 174 2.23 -32.44 -5.45
N LYS A 175 2.38 -33.77 -5.26
CA LYS A 175 1.30 -34.76 -5.36
C LYS A 175 0.40 -34.67 -4.12
N PRO A 176 -0.94 -34.63 -4.23
CA PRO A 176 -1.80 -34.68 -3.05
C PRO A 176 -1.75 -36.05 -2.37
N ARG A 177 -1.77 -36.04 -1.03
CA ARG A 177 -1.80 -37.24 -0.17
C ARG A 177 -3.18 -37.92 -0.25
N PRO A 178 -3.29 -39.25 -0.45
CA PRO A 178 -4.58 -39.93 -0.45
C PRO A 178 -5.16 -40.10 0.97
N SER A 179 -6.45 -39.78 1.12
CA SER A 179 -7.25 -40.06 2.31
C SER A 179 -7.63 -41.55 2.37
N HIS A 180 -7.34 -42.20 3.49
CA HIS A 180 -7.67 -43.59 3.79
C HIS A 180 -9.10 -43.69 4.36
N LEU A 181 -9.93 -44.58 3.81
CA LEU A 181 -11.15 -45.10 4.43
C LEU A 181 -11.19 -46.63 4.23
N PRO A 182 -11.46 -47.45 5.27
CA PRO A 182 -11.34 -48.89 5.18
C PRO A 182 -12.68 -49.60 4.89
N GLY A 183 -12.61 -50.63 4.04
CA GLY A 183 -13.39 -51.88 4.20
C GLY A 183 -14.68 -52.04 3.40
N SER A 184 -14.64 -52.92 2.38
CA SER A 184 -15.48 -54.13 2.33
C SER A 184 -14.96 -55.08 1.24
N ARG A 185 -15.02 -56.39 1.50
CA ARG A 185 -14.42 -57.48 0.71
C ARG A 185 -15.43 -58.11 -0.26
N SER A 186 -14.87 -58.96 -1.16
CA SER A 186 -15.49 -60.09 -1.89
C SER A 186 -15.99 -59.72 -3.31
N ILE A 187 -15.74 -60.45 -4.42
CA ILE A 187 -15.65 -61.90 -4.68
C ILE A 187 -14.73 -62.17 -5.92
N GLN A 188 -14.09 -63.34 -5.95
CA GLN A 188 -13.35 -63.94 -7.08
C GLN A 188 -14.27 -64.45 -8.21
N GLN A 189 -13.84 -64.36 -9.48
CA GLN A 189 -14.20 -65.30 -10.57
C GLN A 189 -13.07 -65.28 -11.62
N ILE A 190 -12.21 -66.31 -11.69
CA ILE A 190 -12.28 -67.54 -12.50
C ILE A 190 -12.08 -67.32 -14.02
N HIS A 191 -10.85 -67.60 -14.44
CA HIS A 191 -10.37 -68.33 -15.62
C HIS A 191 -11.39 -68.76 -16.71
N VAL A 192 -11.14 -68.35 -17.97
CA VAL A 192 -11.32 -69.21 -19.18
C VAL A 192 -10.23 -68.85 -20.19
N LYS A 193 -9.60 -69.88 -20.77
CA LYS A 193 -8.53 -69.85 -21.78
C LYS A 193 -9.09 -69.95 -23.21
N ASP A 194 -8.17 -69.69 -24.15
CA ASP A 194 -8.09 -70.18 -25.53
C ASP A 194 -8.97 -69.49 -26.60
N PHE A 195 -8.33 -68.70 -27.48
CA PHE A 195 -7.93 -69.07 -28.85
C PHE A 195 -6.73 -68.21 -29.29
#